data_AF-A0AAI9YM18-F1
#
_entry.id   AF-A0AAI9YM18-F1
#
_cell.length_a   1.000
_cell.length_b   1.000
_cell.length_c   1.000
_cell.angle_alpha   90.00
_cell.angle_beta   90.00
_cell.angle_gamma   90.00
#
_symmetry.space_group_name_H-M   'P 1'
#
loop_
_entity.id
_entity.type
_entity.pdbx_description
1 polymer ?
#
loop_
_entity_poly.entity_id
_entity_poly.type
_entity_poly.pdbx_seq_one_letter_code
_entity_poly.pdbx_strand_id
1 'polypeptide(L)'
;MPDPQPPNPKDLMNLFELVKKYNNFQSRGDDWEFGYYVGKDWKKLGVVTARHAELLLGLKAKLAKHLLFDRMSAEQRPCQRIRVHADHLKDSDAFVKGIRDIRDILCRSENRHRDKNFGAVWDDENEMWPLRLHLYGTTWLSTGFFCGLSPVFGIVTTGVHLNVYNGKKEDPKAYSIFVAKRSDKKSTFRGMYDQCAAGGYQYAGGGFGEAGDKTAEECLKREVKEELTSSLLRRWLKDVKKASPIQYAVLRDERWGENFLGAPELGVKIPFDLEVEEDPIFKPNPKEVKLVEKKSVDEIVKDLINGEFKPNSALVMIDFLIRHGCLGKPSPGDVLDKMSGMLQEHAIVNGLPHWSDEQDL
;
A
#
# COMPACT_ATOMS: atom_id res chain seq x y z
N MET A 1 1.67 38.91 -7.87
CA MET A 1 0.63 38.60 -6.87
C MET A 1 1.33 38.18 -5.60
N PRO A 2 0.81 38.47 -4.39
CA PRO A 2 1.40 37.92 -3.17
C PRO A 2 1.41 36.39 -3.25
N ASP A 3 2.46 35.76 -2.74
CA ASP A 3 2.51 34.30 -2.62
C ASP A 3 1.25 33.81 -1.88
N PRO A 4 0.69 32.65 -2.26
CA PRO A 4 -0.45 32.07 -1.57
C PRO A 4 -0.11 31.94 -0.09
N GLN A 5 -0.84 32.64 0.78
CA GLN A 5 -0.66 32.52 2.24
C GLN A 5 -0.92 31.06 2.62
N PRO A 6 -0.04 30.35 3.34
CA PRO A 6 -0.22 28.92 3.65
C PRO A 6 -1.56 28.66 4.37
N PRO A 7 -2.04 27.39 4.44
CA PRO A 7 -3.12 27.02 5.35
C PRO A 7 -2.83 27.61 6.74
N ASN A 8 -3.87 27.93 7.49
CA ASN A 8 -3.63 28.48 8.82
C ASN A 8 -2.72 27.50 9.61
N PRO A 9 -1.75 27.98 10.42
CA PRO A 9 -0.76 27.13 11.06
C PRO A 9 -1.33 25.94 11.84
N LYS A 10 -2.54 26.07 12.39
CA LYS A 10 -3.26 24.99 13.08
C LYS A 10 -3.62 23.84 12.14
N ASP A 11 -4.11 24.15 10.94
CA ASP A 11 -4.49 23.14 9.94
C ASP A 11 -3.25 22.37 9.47
N LEU A 12 -2.15 23.09 9.24
CA LEU A 12 -0.87 22.48 8.88
C LEU A 12 -0.36 21.51 9.96
N MET A 13 -0.48 21.89 11.23
CA MET A 13 -0.12 21.00 12.35
C MET A 13 -1.06 19.79 12.45
N ASN A 14 -2.36 19.96 12.21
CA ASN A 14 -3.32 18.84 12.19
C ASN A 14 -2.99 17.84 11.07
N LEU A 15 -2.63 18.33 9.88
CA LEU A 15 -2.18 17.46 8.78
C LEU A 15 -0.88 16.73 9.14
N PHE A 16 0.06 17.39 9.83
CA PHE A 16 1.27 16.73 10.30
C PHE A 16 1.00 15.63 11.33
N GLU A 17 0.07 15.84 12.27
CA GLU A 17 -0.38 14.80 13.19
C GLU A 17 -1.05 13.64 12.45
N LEU A 18 -1.79 13.92 11.38
CA LEU A 18 -2.40 12.89 10.53
C LEU A 18 -1.32 12.06 9.81
N VAL A 19 -0.30 12.69 9.22
CA VAL A 19 0.83 11.97 8.59
C VAL A 19 1.51 11.07 9.61
N LYS A 20 1.79 11.57 10.82
CA LYS A 20 2.33 10.74 11.91
C LYS A 20 1.41 9.59 12.26
N LYS A 21 0.10 9.83 12.38
CA LYS A 21 -0.90 8.80 12.71
C LYS A 21 -0.94 7.67 11.68
N TYR A 22 -0.83 7.98 10.39
CA TYR A 22 -0.86 6.99 9.30
C TYR A 22 0.51 6.52 8.83
N ASN A 23 1.57 6.94 9.53
CA ASN A 23 2.94 6.52 9.27
C ASN A 23 3.69 6.29 10.59
N ASN A 24 3.05 5.55 11.51
CA ASN A 24 3.49 5.39 12.90
C ASN A 24 4.18 4.04 13.19
N PHE A 25 4.30 3.14 12.23
CA PHE A 25 4.85 1.83 12.52
C PHE A 25 6.36 1.90 12.69
N GLN A 26 6.81 1.52 13.88
CA GLN A 26 8.21 1.32 14.20
C GLN A 26 8.38 -0.13 14.65
N SER A 27 9.48 -0.76 14.22
CA SER A 27 9.79 -2.10 14.70
C SER A 27 10.12 -2.07 16.19
N ARG A 28 9.53 -2.99 16.95
CA ARG A 28 9.59 -3.01 18.42
C ARG A 28 10.77 -3.82 18.97
N GLY A 29 11.67 -4.29 18.09
CA GLY A 29 12.86 -5.08 18.44
C GLY A 29 12.57 -6.55 18.76
N ASP A 30 11.31 -6.91 19.00
CA ASP A 30 10.81 -8.28 19.16
C ASP A 30 10.08 -8.81 17.91
N ASP A 31 9.96 -8.00 16.86
CA ASP A 31 9.43 -8.42 15.58
C ASP A 31 10.34 -9.46 14.90
N TRP A 32 9.72 -10.39 14.20
CA TRP A 32 10.39 -11.41 13.43
C TRP A 32 10.62 -10.93 12.00
N GLU A 33 11.70 -11.41 11.39
CA GLU A 33 11.93 -11.18 9.97
C GLU A 33 11.36 -12.35 9.17
N PHE A 34 10.57 -12.04 8.13
CA PHE A 34 10.14 -13.02 7.16
C PHE A 34 11.04 -12.95 5.93
N GLY A 35 11.49 -14.09 5.41
CA GLY A 35 12.45 -14.09 4.30
C GLY A 35 12.98 -15.46 3.90
N TYR A 36 14.13 -15.45 3.23
CA TYR A 36 14.79 -16.65 2.73
C TYR A 36 16.32 -16.48 2.74
N TYR A 37 17.05 -17.58 2.54
CA TYR A 37 18.51 -17.54 2.35
C TYR A 37 18.90 -17.71 0.89
N VAL A 38 19.92 -16.95 0.48
CA VAL A 38 20.70 -17.20 -0.73
C VAL A 38 22.10 -17.61 -0.28
N GLY A 39 22.40 -18.91 -0.33
CA GLY A 39 23.60 -19.44 0.32
C GLY A 39 23.55 -19.19 1.83
N LYS A 40 24.42 -18.31 2.34
CA LYS A 40 24.45 -17.87 3.75
C LYS A 40 23.80 -16.50 3.96
N ASP A 41 23.47 -15.79 2.89
CA ASP A 41 22.97 -14.42 2.97
C ASP A 41 21.46 -14.41 3.21
N TRP A 42 21.03 -13.70 4.24
CA TRP A 42 19.62 -13.50 4.54
C TRP A 42 19.01 -12.44 3.63
N LYS A 43 17.86 -12.76 3.02
CA LYS A 43 17.06 -11.86 2.21
C LYS A 43 15.70 -11.67 2.87
N LYS A 44 15.46 -10.46 3.36
CA LYS A 44 14.22 -10.08 4.03
C LYS A 44 13.13 -9.83 3.00
N LEU A 45 11.94 -10.35 3.25
CA LEU A 45 10.72 -10.14 2.44
C LEU A 45 9.67 -9.34 3.21
N GLY A 46 9.67 -9.42 4.54
CA GLY A 46 8.71 -8.72 5.37
C GLY A 46 9.06 -8.70 6.85
N VAL A 47 8.15 -8.12 7.65
CA VAL A 47 8.23 -8.02 9.10
C VAL A 47 6.98 -8.61 9.73
N VAL A 48 7.17 -9.59 10.62
CA VAL A 48 6.08 -10.27 11.32
C VAL A 48 6.10 -9.83 12.77
N THR A 49 5.01 -9.19 13.22
CA THR A 49 4.92 -8.76 14.62
C THR A 49 5.02 -9.94 15.58
N ALA A 50 5.52 -9.72 16.79
CA ALA A 50 5.64 -10.76 17.82
C ALA A 50 4.34 -11.59 18.00
N ARG A 51 3.17 -10.93 18.05
CA ARG A 51 1.86 -11.59 18.13
C ARG A 51 1.63 -12.58 16.97
N HIS A 52 1.84 -12.16 15.73
CA HIS A 52 1.64 -13.03 14.57
C HIS A 52 2.69 -14.15 14.50
N ALA A 53 3.91 -13.89 14.94
CA ALA A 53 4.94 -14.91 15.03
C ALA A 53 4.60 -16.00 16.06
N GLU A 54 4.05 -15.64 17.22
CA GLU A 54 3.55 -16.59 18.23
C GLU A 54 2.45 -17.49 17.67
N LEU A 55 1.50 -16.91 16.93
CA LEU A 55 0.43 -17.65 16.27
C LEU A 55 0.98 -18.65 15.23
N LEU A 56 1.94 -18.22 14.41
CA LEU A 56 2.61 -19.08 13.43
C LEU A 56 3.42 -20.19 14.10
N LEU A 57 4.10 -19.90 15.22
CA LEU A 57 4.81 -20.90 16.02
C LEU A 57 3.87 -21.97 16.58
N GLY A 58 2.66 -21.59 16.99
CA GLY A 58 1.62 -22.54 17.41
C GLY A 58 1.23 -23.54 16.30
N LEU A 59 1.49 -23.21 15.04
CA LEU A 59 1.25 -24.04 13.87
C LEU A 59 2.53 -24.63 13.26
N LYS A 60 3.68 -24.48 13.92
CA LYS A 60 5.01 -24.87 13.40
C LYS A 60 5.06 -26.29 12.83
N ALA A 61 4.47 -27.26 13.52
CA ALA A 61 4.47 -28.66 13.05
C ALA A 61 3.72 -28.84 11.71
N LYS A 62 2.62 -28.10 11.50
CA LYS A 62 1.85 -28.15 10.25
C LYS A 62 2.56 -27.37 9.13
N LEU A 63 3.21 -26.27 9.50
CA LEU A 63 3.93 -25.40 8.56
C LEU A 63 5.31 -25.91 8.18
N ALA A 64 5.84 -26.98 8.80
CA ALA A 64 7.23 -27.41 8.67
C ALA A 64 7.71 -27.71 7.23
N LYS A 65 6.79 -28.03 6.30
CA LYS A 65 7.11 -28.23 4.88
C LYS A 65 7.25 -26.92 4.09
N HIS A 66 6.77 -25.82 4.66
CA HIS A 66 6.63 -24.53 3.98
C HIS A 66 7.44 -23.42 4.67
N LEU A 67 7.47 -23.42 6.01
CA LEU A 67 8.14 -22.42 6.84
C LEU A 67 9.02 -23.08 7.90
N LEU A 68 10.19 -22.49 8.12
CA LEU A 68 11.14 -22.84 9.16
C LEU A 68 11.27 -21.65 10.12
N PHE A 69 11.51 -21.95 11.40
CA PHE A 69 11.57 -20.95 12.47
C PHE A 69 12.94 -21.00 13.11
N ASP A 70 13.79 -20.04 12.76
CA ASP A 70 15.18 -19.98 13.18
C ASP A 70 15.30 -18.99 14.35
N ARG A 71 15.91 -19.42 15.46
CA ARG A 71 16.26 -18.55 16.60
C ARG A 71 17.77 -18.39 16.64
N MET A 72 18.26 -17.17 16.42
CA MET A 72 19.70 -16.88 16.43
C MET A 72 20.15 -16.48 17.84
N SER A 73 21.28 -17.01 18.31
CA SER A 73 21.84 -16.72 19.64
C SER A 73 22.45 -15.31 19.71
N ALA A 74 22.70 -14.86 20.94
CA ALA A 74 23.10 -13.50 21.29
C ALA A 74 24.42 -13.02 20.64
N GLU A 75 25.30 -13.91 20.16
CA GLU A 75 26.56 -13.49 19.51
C GLU A 75 26.34 -12.78 18.15
N GLN A 76 25.19 -13.00 17.51
CA GLN A 76 24.81 -12.40 16.23
C GLN A 76 23.46 -11.71 16.40
N ARG A 77 23.43 -10.50 16.99
CA ARG A 77 22.27 -9.59 17.15
C ARG A 77 20.92 -10.33 17.19
N PRO A 78 20.34 -10.61 18.38
CA PRO A 78 19.23 -11.54 18.53
C PRO A 78 18.12 -11.21 17.54
N CYS A 79 17.95 -12.08 16.55
CA CYS A 79 16.93 -11.95 15.53
C CYS A 79 16.21 -13.29 15.39
N GLN A 80 14.90 -13.19 15.23
CA GLN A 80 14.02 -14.34 15.08
C GLN A 80 13.53 -14.31 13.63
N ARG A 81 13.67 -15.44 12.93
CA ARG A 81 13.41 -15.52 11.49
C ARG A 81 12.36 -16.56 11.18
N ILE A 82 11.40 -16.18 10.34
CA ILE A 82 10.47 -17.08 9.67
C ILE A 82 10.97 -17.22 8.24
N ARG A 83 11.48 -18.40 7.91
CA ARG A 83 12.13 -18.69 6.64
C ARG A 83 11.23 -19.50 5.73
N VAL A 84 11.13 -19.10 4.46
CA VAL A 84 10.54 -19.92 3.40
C VAL A 84 11.39 -21.18 3.16
N HIS A 85 10.76 -22.34 3.12
CA HIS A 85 11.44 -23.61 2.86
C HIS A 85 12.04 -23.63 1.44
N ALA A 86 13.24 -24.20 1.29
CA ALA A 86 14.00 -24.14 0.03
C ALA A 86 13.27 -24.79 -1.18
N ASP A 87 12.38 -25.76 -0.92
CA ASP A 87 11.56 -26.36 -1.97
C ASP A 87 10.62 -25.37 -2.67
N HIS A 88 10.25 -24.28 -2.01
CA HIS A 88 9.40 -23.22 -2.56
C HIS A 88 10.18 -22.10 -3.23
N LEU A 89 11.51 -22.20 -3.31
CA LEU A 89 12.36 -21.19 -3.94
C LEU A 89 12.90 -21.68 -5.29
N LYS A 90 12.43 -22.81 -5.82
CA LYS A 90 12.96 -23.37 -7.08
C LYS A 90 12.57 -22.54 -8.30
N ASP A 91 11.31 -22.10 -8.33
CA ASP A 91 10.70 -21.31 -9.39
C ASP A 91 9.43 -20.62 -8.83
N SER A 92 8.76 -19.83 -9.67
CA SER A 92 7.58 -19.05 -9.24
C SER A 92 6.41 -19.95 -8.87
N ASP A 93 6.19 -21.03 -9.60
CA ASP A 93 5.04 -21.92 -9.38
C ASP A 93 5.19 -22.67 -8.04
N ALA A 94 6.42 -23.10 -7.71
CA ALA A 94 6.74 -23.69 -6.42
C ALA A 94 6.55 -22.70 -5.26
N PHE A 95 6.89 -21.43 -5.47
CA PHE A 95 6.68 -20.37 -4.48
C PHE A 95 5.18 -20.11 -4.27
N VAL A 96 4.44 -19.81 -5.33
CA VAL A 96 2.98 -19.56 -5.30
C VAL A 96 2.25 -20.74 -4.65
N LYS A 97 2.61 -21.97 -5.01
CA LYS A 97 2.06 -23.18 -4.37
C LYS A 97 2.37 -23.20 -2.87
N GLY A 98 3.59 -22.89 -2.46
CA GLY A 98 3.96 -22.83 -1.04
C GLY A 98 3.16 -21.79 -0.27
N ILE A 99 3.00 -20.59 -0.82
CA ILE A 99 2.17 -19.53 -0.21
C ILE A 99 0.70 -19.97 -0.13
N ARG A 100 0.18 -20.67 -1.14
CA ARG A 100 -1.18 -21.25 -1.10
C ARG A 100 -1.33 -22.29 0.00
N ASP A 101 -0.40 -23.23 0.08
CA ASP A 101 -0.46 -24.30 1.08
C ASP A 101 -0.35 -23.69 2.51
N ILE A 102 0.45 -22.63 2.70
CA ILE A 102 0.49 -21.83 3.94
C ILE A 102 -0.88 -21.23 4.23
N ARG A 103 -1.50 -20.56 3.24
CA ARG A 103 -2.86 -20.00 3.39
C ARG A 103 -3.85 -21.08 3.82
N ASP A 104 -3.88 -22.23 3.17
CA ASP A 104 -4.82 -23.32 3.49
C ASP A 104 -4.63 -23.87 4.92
N ILE A 105 -3.40 -23.87 5.42
CA ILE A 105 -3.10 -24.25 6.81
C ILE A 105 -3.63 -23.21 7.80
N LEU A 106 -3.51 -21.93 7.48
CA LEU A 106 -4.01 -20.82 8.30
C LEU A 106 -5.54 -20.67 8.20
N CYS A 107 -6.12 -21.05 7.06
CA CYS A 107 -7.53 -20.87 6.71
C CYS A 107 -8.33 -22.18 6.70
N ARG A 108 -8.33 -22.95 7.79
CA ARG A 108 -9.17 -24.16 7.85
C ARG A 108 -10.65 -23.81 7.96
N SER A 109 -11.46 -24.35 7.04
CA SER A 109 -12.90 -24.07 6.85
C SER A 109 -13.75 -24.22 8.11
N GLU A 110 -13.37 -25.13 9.02
CA GLU A 110 -14.08 -25.42 10.27
C GLU A 110 -14.11 -24.24 11.26
N ASN A 111 -13.19 -23.27 11.13
CA ASN A 111 -13.04 -22.13 12.04
C ASN A 111 -13.27 -20.76 11.40
N ARG A 112 -13.82 -20.69 10.17
CA ARG A 112 -14.04 -19.44 9.41
C ARG A 112 -14.77 -18.34 10.21
N HIS A 113 -15.66 -18.72 11.13
CA HIS A 113 -16.43 -17.79 11.96
C HIS A 113 -15.88 -17.62 13.39
N ARG A 114 -14.82 -18.33 13.78
CA ARG A 114 -14.27 -18.34 15.15
C ARG A 114 -12.81 -17.89 15.24
N ASP A 115 -12.04 -18.00 14.17
CA ASP A 115 -10.61 -17.68 14.20
C ASP A 115 -10.35 -16.19 13.95
N LYS A 116 -10.34 -15.42 15.05
CA LYS A 116 -9.99 -13.99 15.04
C LYS A 116 -8.49 -13.74 14.85
N ASN A 117 -7.65 -14.77 14.78
CA ASN A 117 -6.19 -14.63 14.79
C ASN A 117 -5.58 -14.51 13.38
N PHE A 118 -6.20 -15.12 12.36
CA PHE A 118 -5.80 -15.02 10.96
C PHE A 118 -6.94 -14.55 10.05
N GLY A 119 -7.91 -13.82 10.62
CA GLY A 119 -9.10 -13.35 9.93
C GLY A 119 -8.82 -12.60 8.61
N ALA A 120 -7.69 -11.88 8.54
CA ALA A 120 -7.22 -11.15 7.37
C ALA A 120 -7.02 -12.01 6.11
N VAL A 121 -6.72 -13.29 6.30
CA VAL A 121 -6.35 -14.23 5.22
C VAL A 121 -7.58 -14.68 4.39
N TRP A 122 -8.78 -14.36 4.87
CA TRP A 122 -10.04 -14.79 4.27
C TRP A 122 -10.67 -13.78 3.31
N ASP A 123 -10.22 -12.54 3.30
CA ASP A 123 -10.94 -11.45 2.61
C ASP A 123 -10.64 -11.34 1.12
N ASP A 124 -9.61 -12.03 0.63
CA ASP A 124 -9.17 -11.94 -0.77
C ASP A 124 -8.64 -13.29 -1.28
N GLU A 125 -9.52 -14.05 -1.93
CA GLU A 125 -9.27 -15.46 -2.22
C GLU A 125 -8.43 -15.69 -3.50
N ASN A 126 -8.33 -14.69 -4.38
CA ASN A 126 -7.77 -14.85 -5.72
C ASN A 126 -6.79 -13.73 -6.15
N GLU A 127 -6.55 -12.72 -5.32
CA GLU A 127 -5.56 -11.69 -5.66
C GLU A 127 -4.20 -11.94 -4.99
N MET A 128 -3.15 -11.65 -5.74
CA MET A 128 -1.77 -11.75 -5.28
C MET A 128 -1.02 -10.46 -5.60
N TRP A 129 -0.26 -9.99 -4.62
CA TRP A 129 0.74 -8.95 -4.82
C TRP A 129 1.93 -9.51 -5.58
N PRO A 130 2.50 -8.79 -6.57
CA PRO A 130 3.77 -9.19 -7.14
C PRO A 130 4.89 -8.98 -6.12
N LEU A 131 5.79 -9.96 -6.05
CA LEU A 131 6.96 -9.97 -5.19
C LEU A 131 8.19 -10.35 -6.03
N ARG A 132 9.27 -9.59 -5.87
CA ARG A 132 10.55 -9.86 -6.51
C ARG A 132 11.52 -10.43 -5.49
N LEU A 133 12.06 -11.60 -5.78
CA LEU A 133 13.14 -12.22 -5.02
C LEU A 133 14.45 -11.93 -5.75
N HIS A 134 15.46 -11.52 -4.99
CA HIS A 134 16.76 -11.14 -5.51
C HIS A 134 17.83 -12.21 -5.20
N LEU A 135 18.75 -12.40 -6.13
CA LEU A 135 19.95 -13.23 -6.01
C LEU A 135 21.16 -12.37 -6.42
N TYR A 136 22.17 -12.23 -5.56
CA TYR A 136 23.37 -11.42 -5.85
C TYR A 136 23.10 -9.99 -6.37
N GLY A 137 22.01 -9.36 -5.93
CA GLY A 137 21.66 -7.98 -6.29
C GLY A 137 20.79 -7.84 -7.55
N THR A 138 20.54 -8.93 -8.29
CA THR A 138 19.64 -8.91 -9.45
C THR A 138 18.31 -9.58 -9.10
N THR A 139 17.22 -9.15 -9.76
CA THR A 139 15.94 -9.86 -9.67
C THR A 139 16.13 -11.27 -10.23
N TRP A 140 15.92 -12.26 -9.38
CA TRP A 140 16.06 -13.66 -9.73
C TRP A 140 14.72 -14.31 -10.03
N LEU A 141 13.69 -13.94 -9.27
CA LEU A 141 12.36 -14.52 -9.45
C LEU A 141 11.27 -13.47 -9.21
N SER A 142 10.38 -13.30 -10.19
CA SER A 142 9.13 -12.55 -10.05
C SER A 142 8.00 -13.53 -9.76
N THR A 143 7.37 -13.38 -8.59
CA THR A 143 6.36 -14.31 -8.08
C THR A 143 5.20 -13.57 -7.41
N GLY A 144 4.21 -14.31 -6.93
CA GLY A 144 3.02 -13.77 -6.28
C GLY A 144 3.00 -14.06 -4.78
N PHE A 145 2.44 -13.13 -4.00
CA PHE A 145 2.13 -13.32 -2.59
C PHE A 145 0.66 -13.00 -2.32
N PHE A 146 -0.09 -13.91 -1.70
CA PHE A 146 -1.53 -13.71 -1.47
C PHE A 146 -1.83 -12.44 -0.68
N CYS A 147 -2.77 -11.65 -1.18
CA CYS A 147 -3.17 -10.37 -0.58
C CYS A 147 -3.58 -10.54 0.89
N GLY A 148 -4.39 -11.56 1.21
CA GLY A 148 -4.82 -11.84 2.58
C GLY A 148 -3.70 -12.24 3.55
N LEU A 149 -2.55 -12.75 3.04
CA LEU A 149 -1.40 -13.08 3.88
C LEU A 149 -0.47 -11.88 4.13
N SER A 150 -0.57 -10.83 3.31
CA SER A 150 0.31 -9.66 3.43
C SER A 150 0.34 -9.05 4.83
N PRO A 151 -0.81 -8.83 5.52
CA PRO A 151 -0.81 -8.30 6.89
C PRO A 151 -0.10 -9.22 7.89
N VAL A 152 -0.17 -10.54 7.70
CA VAL A 152 0.46 -11.52 8.61
C VAL A 152 1.98 -11.51 8.46
N PHE A 153 2.46 -11.44 7.22
CA PHE A 153 3.88 -11.52 6.90
C PHE A 153 4.57 -10.14 6.79
N GLY A 154 3.79 -9.06 6.84
CA GLY A 154 4.24 -7.68 6.72
C GLY A 154 5.12 -7.45 5.51
N ILE A 155 4.66 -7.90 4.34
CA ILE A 155 5.31 -7.58 3.06
C ILE A 155 4.90 -6.18 2.61
N VAL A 156 5.72 -5.54 1.77
CA VAL A 156 5.36 -4.24 1.20
C VAL A 156 4.36 -4.41 0.08
N THR A 157 3.29 -3.61 0.10
CA THR A 157 2.28 -3.58 -0.96
C THR A 157 2.43 -2.33 -1.84
N THR A 158 2.61 -2.54 -3.14
CA THR A 158 2.72 -1.44 -4.10
C THR A 158 1.37 -1.18 -4.78
N GLY A 159 1.03 0.08 -5.00
CA GLY A 159 -0.17 0.45 -5.76
C GLY A 159 -0.10 1.83 -6.37
N VAL A 160 -1.06 2.15 -7.23
CA VAL A 160 -1.15 3.41 -7.96
C VAL A 160 -2.37 4.21 -7.49
N HIS A 161 -2.28 5.54 -7.59
CA HIS A 161 -3.36 6.44 -7.20
C HIS A 161 -3.45 7.60 -8.21
N LEU A 162 -4.64 7.85 -8.76
CA LEU A 162 -4.88 8.91 -9.74
C LEU A 162 -5.50 10.15 -9.10
N ASN A 163 -4.71 11.20 -8.95
CA ASN A 163 -5.21 12.53 -8.65
C ASN A 163 -5.70 13.19 -9.94
N VAL A 164 -6.95 13.65 -9.96
CA VAL A 164 -7.49 14.44 -11.07
C VAL A 164 -7.82 15.82 -10.54
N TYR A 165 -7.39 16.86 -11.23
CA TYR A 165 -7.59 18.23 -10.78
C TYR A 165 -7.65 19.21 -11.95
N ASN A 166 -8.24 20.38 -11.71
CA ASN A 166 -8.12 21.52 -12.60
C ASN A 166 -7.83 22.79 -11.82
N GLY A 167 -7.26 23.79 -12.49
CA GLY A 167 -6.86 25.04 -11.88
C GLY A 167 -5.70 25.69 -12.62
N LYS A 168 -5.38 26.93 -12.27
CA LYS A 168 -4.25 27.67 -12.82
C LYS A 168 -3.03 27.48 -11.93
N LYS A 169 -1.89 27.08 -12.51
CA LYS A 169 -0.64 26.83 -11.74
C LYS A 169 -0.17 28.05 -10.96
N GLU A 170 -0.54 29.24 -11.41
CA GLU A 170 -0.22 30.50 -10.75
C GLU A 170 -0.99 30.69 -9.43
N ASP A 171 -2.09 29.95 -9.23
CA ASP A 171 -2.87 29.93 -8.00
C ASP A 171 -3.28 28.49 -7.61
N PRO A 172 -2.34 27.70 -7.06
CA PRO A 172 -2.62 26.32 -6.65
C PRO A 172 -3.74 26.18 -5.61
N LYS A 173 -4.09 27.24 -4.90
CA LYS A 173 -5.21 27.23 -3.95
C LYS A 173 -6.58 27.26 -4.62
N ALA A 174 -6.64 27.79 -5.83
CA ALA A 174 -7.83 27.77 -6.66
C ALA A 174 -8.03 26.41 -7.36
N TYR A 175 -7.19 25.42 -7.10
CA TYR A 175 -7.39 24.09 -7.64
C TYR A 175 -8.73 23.52 -7.17
N SER A 176 -9.44 22.91 -8.11
CA SER A 176 -10.50 21.98 -7.79
C SER A 176 -9.99 20.57 -8.02
N ILE A 177 -10.15 19.72 -7.01
CA ILE A 177 -9.65 18.36 -6.97
C ILE A 177 -10.86 17.44 -7.03
N PHE A 178 -10.80 16.43 -7.89
CA PHE A 178 -11.82 15.41 -7.99
C PHE A 178 -11.44 14.24 -7.09
N VAL A 179 -12.35 13.84 -6.21
CA VAL A 179 -12.15 12.75 -5.25
C VAL A 179 -13.30 11.76 -5.32
N ALA A 180 -12.98 10.47 -5.25
CA ALA A 180 -13.97 9.41 -5.25
C ALA A 180 -14.46 9.14 -3.83
N LYS A 181 -15.75 8.96 -3.66
CA LYS A 181 -16.33 8.41 -2.42
C LYS A 181 -16.46 6.91 -2.59
N ARG A 182 -15.82 6.13 -1.71
CA ARG A 182 -15.80 4.66 -1.78
C ARG A 182 -17.21 4.09 -1.66
N SER A 183 -17.52 3.04 -2.42
CA SER A 183 -18.81 2.36 -2.35
C SER A 183 -19.08 1.82 -0.94
N ASP A 184 -20.37 1.85 -0.55
CA ASP A 184 -20.84 1.24 0.69
C ASP A 184 -20.69 -0.31 0.68
N LYS A 185 -20.34 -0.89 -0.48
CA LYS A 185 -20.09 -2.32 -0.68
C LYS A 185 -18.62 -2.75 -0.44
N LYS A 186 -17.66 -1.83 -0.37
CA LYS A 186 -16.24 -2.17 -0.12
C LYS A 186 -16.09 -2.88 1.23
N SER A 187 -15.17 -3.82 1.36
CA SER A 187 -14.94 -4.55 2.63
C SER A 187 -14.42 -3.65 3.75
N THR A 188 -13.59 -2.66 3.41
CA THR A 188 -12.97 -1.70 4.35
C THR A 188 -13.19 -0.25 3.90
N PHE A 189 -13.23 0.66 4.89
CA PHE A 189 -13.30 2.11 4.67
C PHE A 189 -14.45 2.55 3.74
N ARG A 190 -15.64 2.01 3.97
CA ARG A 190 -16.88 2.34 3.22
C ARG A 190 -17.21 3.82 3.35
N GLY A 191 -17.61 4.46 2.25
CA GLY A 191 -18.03 5.86 2.24
C GLY A 191 -16.92 6.90 2.49
N MET A 192 -15.67 6.47 2.72
CA MET A 192 -14.53 7.38 2.86
C MET A 192 -14.05 7.89 1.50
N TYR A 193 -13.35 9.02 1.49
CA TYR A 193 -12.72 9.55 0.29
C TYR A 193 -11.47 8.77 -0.10
N ASP A 194 -11.27 8.67 -1.41
CA ASP A 194 -10.16 8.03 -2.11
C ASP A 194 -9.80 8.86 -3.35
N GLN A 195 -8.71 8.51 -4.02
CA GLN A 195 -8.38 9.06 -5.33
C GLN A 195 -9.40 8.61 -6.39
N CYS A 196 -9.47 9.30 -7.53
CA CYS A 196 -10.46 9.00 -8.59
C CYS A 196 -10.37 7.57 -9.12
N ALA A 197 -9.16 7.02 -9.14
CA ALA A 197 -8.90 5.60 -9.35
C ALA A 197 -7.70 5.22 -8.48
N ALA A 198 -7.80 4.13 -7.73
CA ALA A 198 -6.70 3.64 -6.92
C ALA A 198 -6.79 2.13 -6.67
N GLY A 199 -5.65 1.47 -6.79
CA GLY A 199 -5.53 0.08 -6.42
C GLY A 199 -4.11 -0.42 -6.53
N GLY A 200 -3.92 -1.67 -6.17
CA GLY A 200 -2.59 -2.24 -6.05
C GLY A 200 -2.23 -3.09 -7.26
N TYR A 201 -0.94 -3.39 -7.40
CA TYR A 201 -0.48 -4.27 -8.48
C TYR A 201 -1.02 -5.69 -8.33
N GLN A 202 -1.43 -6.28 -9.44
CA GLN A 202 -1.85 -7.67 -9.49
C GLN A 202 -0.77 -8.53 -10.12
N TYR A 203 -0.43 -9.64 -9.46
CA TYR A 203 0.37 -10.71 -10.03
C TYR A 203 -0.53 -11.73 -10.74
N ALA A 204 -0.07 -12.25 -11.86
CA ALA A 204 -0.65 -13.43 -12.51
C ALA A 204 0.43 -14.47 -12.80
N GLY A 205 0.16 -15.73 -12.44
CA GLY A 205 1.10 -16.84 -12.52
C GLY A 205 0.77 -17.94 -11.50
N GLY A 206 1.36 -19.13 -11.63
CA GLY A 206 1.08 -20.25 -10.72
C GLY A 206 -0.39 -20.68 -10.65
N GLY A 207 -1.18 -20.39 -11.69
CA GLY A 207 -2.62 -20.65 -11.75
C GLY A 207 -3.52 -19.55 -11.14
N PHE A 208 -2.96 -18.38 -10.80
CA PHE A 208 -3.70 -17.21 -10.27
C PHE A 208 -3.67 -16.03 -11.23
N GLY A 209 -4.76 -15.24 -11.22
CA GLY A 209 -4.92 -14.04 -12.05
C GLY A 209 -5.10 -14.33 -13.54
N GLU A 210 -5.90 -13.52 -14.23
CA GLU A 210 -6.03 -13.61 -15.69
C GLU A 210 -4.90 -12.85 -16.40
N ALA A 211 -4.49 -11.72 -15.83
CA ALA A 211 -3.39 -10.89 -16.30
C ALA A 211 -2.77 -10.15 -15.11
N GLY A 212 -1.45 -10.02 -15.10
CA GLY A 212 -0.71 -9.29 -14.07
C GLY A 212 -0.16 -7.99 -14.63
N ASP A 213 0.00 -7.00 -13.75
CA ASP A 213 0.52 -5.68 -14.10
C ASP A 213 2.05 -5.73 -14.24
N LYS A 214 2.59 -5.26 -15.37
CA LYS A 214 4.04 -5.20 -15.62
C LYS A 214 4.63 -3.81 -15.46
N THR A 215 3.81 -2.77 -15.49
CA THR A 215 4.22 -1.37 -15.26
C THR A 215 3.20 -0.63 -14.40
N ALA A 216 3.60 0.53 -13.86
CA ALA A 216 2.68 1.41 -13.12
C ALA A 216 1.52 1.91 -13.98
N GLU A 217 1.77 2.21 -15.25
CA GLU A 217 0.76 2.66 -16.21
C GLU A 217 -0.22 1.55 -16.58
N GLU A 218 0.21 0.29 -16.60
CA GLU A 218 -0.68 -0.86 -16.80
C GLU A 218 -1.64 -1.03 -15.62
N CYS A 219 -1.10 -1.03 -14.39
CA CYS A 219 -1.92 -1.05 -13.17
C CYS A 219 -2.90 0.13 -13.16
N LEU A 220 -2.44 1.36 -13.44
CA LEU A 220 -3.30 2.53 -13.50
C LEU A 220 -4.43 2.38 -14.52
N LYS A 221 -4.14 1.88 -15.72
CA LYS A 221 -5.16 1.65 -16.76
C LYS A 221 -6.21 0.63 -16.32
N ARG A 222 -5.80 -0.41 -15.59
CA ARG A 222 -6.70 -1.43 -15.04
C ARG A 222 -7.60 -0.85 -13.96
N GLU A 223 -7.04 -0.19 -12.96
CA GLU A 223 -7.78 0.44 -11.86
C GLU A 223 -8.77 1.50 -12.36
N VAL A 224 -8.34 2.32 -13.32
CA VAL A 224 -9.22 3.26 -14.02
C VAL A 224 -10.41 2.54 -14.66
N LYS A 225 -10.18 1.44 -15.38
CA LYS A 225 -11.24 0.69 -16.06
C LYS A 225 -12.22 0.06 -15.07
N GLU A 226 -11.71 -0.41 -13.93
CA GLU A 226 -12.48 -1.06 -12.87
C GLU A 226 -13.34 -0.07 -12.08
N GLU A 227 -12.77 1.08 -11.71
CA GLU A 227 -13.43 2.08 -10.86
C GLU A 227 -14.21 3.14 -11.66
N LEU A 228 -13.75 3.47 -12.88
CA LEU A 228 -14.31 4.50 -13.75
C LEU A 228 -14.58 3.94 -15.17
N THR A 229 -15.83 3.55 -15.44
CA THR A 229 -16.29 2.87 -16.68
C THR A 229 -16.30 3.74 -17.96
N SER A 230 -15.53 4.82 -18.00
CA SER A 230 -15.58 5.87 -19.02
C SER A 230 -14.58 5.65 -20.18
N SER A 231 -15.08 5.71 -21.42
CA SER A 231 -14.25 5.71 -22.64
C SER A 231 -13.37 6.97 -22.79
N LEU A 232 -13.70 8.06 -22.08
CA LEU A 232 -12.95 9.32 -22.13
C LEU A 232 -11.62 9.22 -21.36
N LEU A 233 -11.54 8.37 -20.33
CA LEU A 233 -10.32 8.24 -19.52
C LEU A 233 -9.12 7.71 -20.33
N ARG A 234 -9.33 6.88 -21.35
CA ARG A 234 -8.22 6.39 -22.20
C ARG A 234 -7.47 7.52 -22.90
N ARG A 235 -8.16 8.61 -23.25
CA ARG A 235 -7.53 9.78 -23.87
C ARG A 235 -6.74 10.57 -22.83
N TRP A 236 -7.30 10.76 -21.64
CA TRP A 236 -6.65 11.50 -20.55
C TRP A 236 -5.42 10.80 -19.99
N LEU A 237 -5.41 9.47 -19.97
CA LEU A 237 -4.25 8.69 -19.53
C LEU A 237 -2.99 8.89 -20.39
N LYS A 238 -3.07 9.60 -21.52
CA LYS A 238 -1.88 10.02 -22.28
C LYS A 238 -1.14 11.19 -21.65
N ASP A 239 -1.85 12.03 -20.90
CA ASP A 239 -1.36 13.28 -20.34
C ASP A 239 -1.07 13.16 -18.84
N VAL A 240 -1.33 11.99 -18.26
CA VAL A 240 -1.07 11.70 -16.86
C VAL A 240 0.44 11.74 -16.57
N LYS A 241 0.81 12.33 -15.44
CA LYS A 241 2.20 12.44 -15.01
C LYS A 241 2.42 11.58 -13.77
N LYS A 242 3.35 10.64 -13.87
CA LYS A 242 3.81 9.86 -12.72
C LYS A 242 4.62 10.77 -11.79
N ALA A 243 4.28 10.77 -10.51
CA ALA A 243 5.03 11.45 -9.46
C ALA A 243 5.96 10.47 -8.72
N SER A 244 6.83 11.00 -7.86
CA SER A 244 7.65 10.18 -6.97
C SER A 244 6.75 9.34 -6.06
N PRO A 245 7.07 8.04 -5.86
CA PRO A 245 6.31 7.20 -4.94
C PRO A 245 6.41 7.71 -3.49
N ILE A 246 5.34 7.51 -2.73
CA ILE A 246 5.36 7.67 -1.28
C ILE A 246 5.48 6.31 -0.58
N GLN A 247 6.11 6.30 0.58
CA GLN A 247 6.25 5.16 1.47
C GLN A 247 5.50 5.43 2.78
N TYR A 248 4.88 4.39 3.32
CA TYR A 248 4.29 4.45 4.65
C TYR A 248 4.28 3.10 5.34
N ALA A 249 4.26 3.13 6.66
CA ALA A 249 3.98 1.98 7.47
C ALA A 249 3.08 2.34 8.65
N VAL A 250 1.99 1.60 8.83
CA VAL A 250 1.02 1.83 9.90
C VAL A 250 0.60 0.53 10.55
N LEU A 251 0.43 0.53 11.87
CA LEU A 251 -0.24 -0.58 12.54
C LEU A 251 -1.74 -0.43 12.36
N ARG A 252 -2.36 -1.48 11.81
CA ARG A 252 -3.80 -1.53 11.65
C ARG A 252 -4.48 -1.52 13.02
N ASP A 253 -5.44 -0.63 13.17
CA ASP A 253 -6.33 -0.56 14.32
C ASP A 253 -7.73 -1.11 13.96
N GLU A 254 -8.68 -0.93 14.86
CA GLU A 254 -10.06 -1.40 14.73
C GLU A 254 -10.75 -0.95 13.43
N ARG A 255 -10.30 0.16 12.81
CA ARG A 255 -10.88 0.69 11.56
C ARG A 255 -10.64 -0.21 10.35
N TRP A 256 -9.62 -1.07 10.40
CA TRP A 256 -9.37 -2.08 9.38
C TRP A 256 -10.22 -3.35 9.60
N GLY A 257 -10.94 -3.44 10.72
CA GLY A 257 -11.68 -4.62 11.15
C GLY A 257 -10.89 -5.49 12.14
N GLU A 258 -11.60 -6.24 13.01
CA GLU A 258 -10.98 -7.08 14.06
C GLU A 258 -9.93 -8.06 13.51
N ASN A 259 -10.16 -8.55 12.30
CA ASN A 259 -9.33 -9.51 11.57
C ASN A 259 -7.92 -9.01 11.25
N PHE A 260 -7.71 -7.68 11.24
CA PHE A 260 -6.44 -7.07 10.86
C PHE A 260 -5.76 -6.34 12.03
N LEU A 261 -6.35 -6.36 13.22
CA LEU A 261 -5.87 -5.59 14.37
C LEU A 261 -4.42 -5.95 14.70
N GLY A 262 -3.55 -4.95 14.77
CA GLY A 262 -2.14 -5.11 15.13
C GLY A 262 -1.24 -5.69 14.04
N ALA A 263 -1.76 -5.96 12.84
CA ALA A 263 -0.94 -6.26 11.68
C ALA A 263 -0.35 -4.96 11.08
N PRO A 264 0.90 -4.97 10.59
CA PRO A 264 1.44 -3.82 9.88
C PRO A 264 0.84 -3.76 8.47
N GLU A 265 0.53 -2.55 8.02
CA GLU A 265 0.36 -2.23 6.61
C GLU A 265 1.58 -1.47 6.15
N LEU A 266 2.40 -2.13 5.34
CA LEU A 266 3.57 -1.54 4.70
C LEU A 266 3.23 -1.25 3.25
N GLY A 267 3.46 -0.04 2.78
CA GLY A 267 3.03 0.34 1.45
C GLY A 267 3.94 1.31 0.72
N VAL A 268 3.99 1.13 -0.59
CA VAL A 268 4.51 2.09 -1.55
C VAL A 268 3.35 2.49 -2.46
N LYS A 269 3.00 3.78 -2.51
CA LYS A 269 1.96 4.28 -3.42
C LYS A 269 2.59 5.19 -4.46
N ILE A 270 2.24 4.97 -5.72
CA ILE A 270 2.74 5.71 -6.87
C ILE A 270 1.64 6.69 -7.31
N PRO A 271 1.79 7.98 -7.02
CA PRO A 271 0.81 8.96 -7.44
C PRO A 271 0.94 9.24 -8.94
N PHE A 272 -0.20 9.42 -9.58
CA PHE A 272 -0.36 9.87 -10.94
C PHE A 272 -1.24 11.10 -10.94
N ASP A 273 -0.77 12.17 -11.56
CA ASP A 273 -1.48 13.45 -11.58
C ASP A 273 -1.98 13.74 -12.99
N LEU A 274 -3.28 14.02 -13.09
CA LEU A 274 -3.95 14.42 -14.32
C LEU A 274 -4.59 15.80 -14.15
N GLU A 275 -3.97 16.78 -14.81
CA GLU A 275 -4.53 18.13 -14.97
C GLU A 275 -5.56 18.10 -16.11
N VAL A 276 -6.79 18.56 -15.87
CA VAL A 276 -7.86 18.62 -16.87
C VAL A 276 -8.26 20.07 -17.13
N GLU A 277 -8.54 20.41 -18.38
CA GLU A 277 -8.99 21.77 -18.75
C GLU A 277 -10.47 22.00 -18.40
N GLU A 278 -11.29 20.97 -18.57
CA GLU A 278 -12.73 21.00 -18.32
C GLU A 278 -13.13 19.94 -17.31
N ASP A 279 -14.26 20.17 -16.62
CA ASP A 279 -14.80 19.24 -15.63
C ASP A 279 -15.15 17.90 -16.30
N PRO A 280 -14.49 16.80 -15.91
CA PRO A 280 -14.73 15.53 -16.56
C PRO A 280 -16.04 14.89 -16.10
N ILE A 281 -16.75 14.24 -17.02
CA ILE A 281 -17.92 13.43 -16.69
C ILE A 281 -17.46 12.04 -16.23
N PHE A 282 -17.42 11.83 -14.92
CA PHE A 282 -17.09 10.54 -14.33
C PHE A 282 -18.27 9.55 -14.46
N LYS A 283 -17.94 8.28 -14.76
CA LYS A 283 -18.90 7.17 -14.77
C LYS A 283 -18.44 6.10 -13.76
N PRO A 284 -18.67 6.32 -12.46
CA PRO A 284 -18.16 5.42 -11.43
C PRO A 284 -18.82 4.04 -11.53
N ASN A 285 -18.05 3.00 -11.28
CA ASN A 285 -18.58 1.67 -11.05
C ASN A 285 -19.16 1.60 -9.62
N PRO A 286 -20.49 1.46 -9.42
CA PRO A 286 -21.11 1.52 -8.10
C PRO A 286 -20.68 0.40 -7.14
N LYS A 287 -20.01 -0.65 -7.63
CA LYS A 287 -19.40 -1.67 -6.76
C LYS A 287 -18.16 -1.13 -6.04
N GLU A 288 -17.41 -0.24 -6.69
CA GLU A 288 -16.14 0.28 -6.20
C GLU A 288 -16.26 1.73 -5.69
N VAL A 289 -16.91 2.59 -6.48
CA VAL A 289 -17.04 4.03 -6.27
C VAL A 289 -18.50 4.43 -6.23
N LYS A 290 -18.92 5.10 -5.15
CA LYS A 290 -20.28 5.61 -4.96
C LYS A 290 -20.55 6.81 -5.88
N LEU A 291 -19.62 7.76 -5.88
CA LEU A 291 -19.68 9.00 -6.66
C LEU A 291 -18.28 9.64 -6.72
N VAL A 292 -18.10 10.60 -7.63
CA VAL A 292 -16.92 11.47 -7.67
C VAL A 292 -17.39 12.90 -7.40
N GLU A 293 -16.73 13.56 -6.46
CA GLU A 293 -17.01 14.94 -6.03
C GLU A 293 -15.88 15.86 -6.48
N LYS A 294 -16.23 17.08 -6.90
CA LYS A 294 -15.29 18.18 -7.14
C LYS A 294 -15.22 19.03 -5.87
N LYS A 295 -14.03 19.19 -5.30
CA LYS A 295 -13.79 19.92 -4.06
C LYS A 295 -12.66 20.92 -4.20
N SER A 296 -12.78 22.05 -3.52
CA SER A 296 -11.69 23.02 -3.36
C SER A 296 -10.59 22.46 -2.44
N VAL A 297 -9.39 23.06 -2.50
CA VAL A 297 -8.30 22.74 -1.57
C VAL A 297 -8.73 22.86 -0.10
N ASP A 298 -9.49 23.90 0.26
CA ASP A 298 -9.94 24.11 1.64
C ASP A 298 -10.92 23.04 2.11
N GLU A 299 -11.79 22.54 1.24
CA GLU A 299 -12.69 21.42 1.54
C GLU A 299 -11.89 20.14 1.74
N ILE A 300 -10.93 19.85 0.86
CA ILE A 300 -10.05 18.68 0.99
C ILE A 300 -9.27 18.71 2.31
N VAL A 301 -8.71 19.86 2.70
CA VAL A 301 -7.99 20.00 3.98
C VAL A 301 -8.92 19.74 5.16
N LYS A 302 -10.16 20.24 5.13
CA LYS A 302 -11.16 19.96 6.19
C LYS A 302 -11.49 18.48 6.27
N ASP A 303 -11.75 17.83 5.14
CA ASP A 303 -12.06 16.39 5.07
C ASP A 303 -10.89 15.53 5.60
N LEU A 304 -9.65 15.90 5.26
CA LEU A 304 -8.45 15.25 5.78
C LEU A 304 -8.38 15.37 7.30
N ILE A 305 -8.51 16.58 7.84
CA ILE A 305 -8.47 16.83 9.29
C ILE A 305 -9.60 16.10 10.02
N ASN A 306 -10.78 16.01 9.41
CA ASN A 306 -11.94 15.28 9.93
C ASN A 306 -11.80 13.76 9.80
N GLY A 307 -10.73 13.27 9.15
CA GLY A 307 -10.47 11.84 8.98
C GLY A 307 -11.42 11.15 8.00
N GLU A 308 -11.96 11.88 7.02
CA GLU A 308 -12.91 11.36 6.03
C GLU A 308 -12.23 10.60 4.89
N PHE A 309 -10.92 10.71 4.74
CA PHE A 309 -10.13 9.95 3.77
C PHE A 309 -9.71 8.59 4.31
N LYS A 310 -9.73 7.59 3.43
CA LYS A 310 -9.07 6.30 3.69
C LYS A 310 -7.60 6.56 4.06
N PRO A 311 -7.02 5.84 5.04
CA PRO A 311 -5.71 6.16 5.61
C PRO A 311 -4.57 6.43 4.61
N ASN A 312 -4.31 5.51 3.68
CA ASN A 312 -3.23 5.70 2.69
C ASN A 312 -3.59 6.73 1.62
N SER A 313 -4.85 6.82 1.22
CA SER A 313 -5.36 7.84 0.31
C SER A 313 -5.21 9.25 0.88
N ALA A 314 -5.32 9.41 2.20
CA ALA A 314 -5.04 10.66 2.90
C ALA A 314 -3.57 11.08 2.75
N LEU A 315 -2.64 10.14 2.86
CA LEU A 315 -1.20 10.39 2.69
C LEU A 315 -0.88 10.80 1.24
N VAL A 316 -1.46 10.12 0.25
CA VAL A 316 -1.30 10.48 -1.17
C VAL A 316 -1.87 11.86 -1.46
N MET A 317 -3.01 12.22 -0.87
CA MET A 317 -3.59 13.55 -1.04
C MET A 317 -2.73 14.64 -0.39
N ILE A 318 -2.16 14.40 0.79
CA ILE A 318 -1.23 15.36 1.42
C ILE A 318 0.02 15.55 0.56
N ASP A 319 0.61 14.47 0.06
CA ASP A 319 1.72 14.54 -0.90
C ASP A 319 1.36 15.38 -2.13
N PHE A 320 0.19 15.15 -2.74
CA PHE A 320 -0.31 15.97 -3.85
C PHE A 320 -0.37 17.47 -3.49
N LEU A 321 -0.99 17.81 -2.36
CA LEU A 321 -1.15 19.19 -1.93
C LEU A 321 0.20 19.88 -1.63
N ILE A 322 1.21 19.13 -1.17
CA ILE A 322 2.57 19.65 -0.96
C ILE A 322 3.27 19.86 -2.32
N ARG A 323 3.31 18.83 -3.18
CA ARG A 323 4.02 18.89 -4.48
C ARG A 323 3.47 19.97 -5.41
N HIS A 324 2.16 20.21 -5.36
CA HIS A 324 1.50 21.26 -6.14
C HIS A 324 1.51 22.63 -5.46
N GLY A 325 2.06 22.76 -4.25
CA GLY A 325 2.17 24.03 -3.53
C GLY A 325 0.85 24.55 -2.95
N CYS A 326 -0.20 23.71 -2.89
CA CYS A 326 -1.50 24.06 -2.33
C CYS A 326 -1.41 24.40 -0.83
N LEU A 327 -0.45 23.79 -0.12
CA LEU A 327 -0.16 24.09 1.29
C LEU A 327 0.96 25.13 1.49
N GLY A 328 1.47 25.71 0.40
CA GLY A 328 2.71 26.50 0.39
C GLY A 328 3.93 25.66 -0.02
N LYS A 329 5.07 26.33 -0.19
CA LYS A 329 6.34 25.67 -0.57
C LYS A 329 7.08 25.18 0.66
N PRO A 330 7.56 23.93 0.69
CA PRO A 330 8.41 23.44 1.76
C PRO A 330 9.69 24.27 1.89
N SER A 331 10.05 24.60 3.12
CA SER A 331 11.34 25.18 3.49
C SER A 331 12.11 24.23 4.41
N PRO A 332 13.44 24.12 4.32
CA PRO A 332 14.21 23.17 5.11
C PRO A 332 13.89 23.22 6.61
N GLY A 333 13.50 22.08 7.19
CA GLY A 333 13.17 21.90 8.60
C GLY A 333 11.77 22.34 9.03
N ASP A 334 10.98 22.92 8.14
CA ASP A 334 9.59 23.26 8.42
C ASP A 334 8.68 22.01 8.49
N VAL A 335 7.39 22.23 8.71
CA VAL A 335 6.42 21.12 8.85
C VAL A 335 6.15 20.42 7.52
N LEU A 336 6.16 21.14 6.39
CA LEU A 336 5.95 20.58 5.06
C LEU A 336 7.14 19.73 4.60
N ASP A 337 8.36 20.18 4.90
CA ASP A 337 9.61 19.46 4.65
C ASP A 337 9.66 18.15 5.46
N LYS A 338 9.26 18.21 6.74
CA LYS A 338 9.12 17.01 7.59
C LYS A 338 8.08 16.03 7.05
N MET A 339 6.89 16.50 6.65
CA MET A 339 5.88 15.64 6.04
C MET A 339 6.38 15.00 4.75
N SER A 340 7.02 15.80 3.87
CA SER A 340 7.64 15.31 2.64
C SER A 340 8.66 14.22 2.92
N GLY A 341 9.59 14.44 3.86
CA GLY A 341 10.61 13.47 4.24
C GLY A 341 10.01 12.16 4.77
N MET A 342 8.96 12.24 5.60
CA MET A 342 8.25 11.06 6.10
C MET A 342 7.55 10.26 5.01
N LEU A 343 7.06 10.94 3.97
CA LEU A 343 6.37 10.30 2.84
C LEU A 343 7.34 9.82 1.76
N GLN A 344 8.50 10.43 1.60
CA GLN A 344 9.49 10.03 0.61
C GLN A 344 10.15 8.70 0.98
N GLU A 345 10.50 8.52 2.25
CA GLU A 345 11.21 7.34 2.72
C GLU A 345 10.73 6.92 4.12
N HIS A 346 10.32 5.66 4.24
CA HIS A 346 10.04 5.05 5.53
C HIS A 346 11.07 3.97 5.83
N ALA A 347 11.78 4.10 6.97
CA ALA A 347 12.95 3.26 7.29
C ALA A 347 12.72 1.75 7.19
N ILE A 348 11.53 1.25 7.55
CA ILE A 348 11.19 -0.17 7.42
C ILE A 348 10.88 -0.54 5.95
N VAL A 349 10.15 0.31 5.23
CA VAL A 349 9.69 0.01 3.87
C VAL A 349 10.85 0.05 2.90
N ASN A 350 11.73 1.04 3.04
CA ASN A 350 12.92 1.22 2.19
C ASN A 350 13.89 0.02 2.27
N GLY A 351 13.90 -0.70 3.39
CA GLY A 351 14.73 -1.89 3.59
C GLY A 351 14.11 -3.20 3.10
N LEU A 352 12.92 -3.17 2.50
CA LEU A 352 12.18 -4.35 2.06
C LEU A 352 12.00 -4.35 0.55
N PRO A 353 11.99 -5.53 -0.09
CA PRO A 353 11.70 -5.63 -1.50
C PRO A 353 10.24 -5.22 -1.73
N HIS A 354 10.06 -4.37 -2.72
CA HIS A 354 8.74 -4.00 -3.23
C HIS A 354 8.81 -3.95 -4.75
N TRP A 355 7.64 -3.94 -5.38
CA TRP A 355 7.60 -3.78 -6.81
C TRP A 355 8.15 -2.38 -7.19
N SER A 356 9.02 -2.34 -8.19
CA SER A 356 9.50 -1.13 -8.87
C SER A 356 9.49 -1.38 -10.38
N ASP A 357 9.36 -0.31 -11.17
CA ASP A 357 9.52 -0.40 -12.63
C ASP A 357 10.94 -0.91 -12.94
N GLU A 358 11.05 -1.89 -13.85
CA GLU A 358 12.34 -2.48 -14.25
C GLU A 358 13.28 -1.51 -14.99
N GLN A 359 12.85 -0.28 -15.25
CA GLN A 359 13.61 0.70 -16.04
C GLN A 359 14.49 1.63 -15.19
N ASP A 360 14.45 1.55 -13.86
CA ASP A 360 15.22 2.42 -12.96
C ASP A 360 16.43 1.72 -12.28
N LEU A 361 16.94 0.60 -12.83
CA LEU A 361 18.18 -0.05 -12.40
C LEU A 361 19.18 -0.28 -13.52
#